data_AF-A0A1H9RBL0-F1
#
_entry.id   AF-A0A1H9RBL0-F1
#
_cell.length_a   1.000
_cell.length_b   1.000
_cell.length_c   1.000
_cell.angle_alpha   90.00
_cell.angle_beta   90.00
_cell.angle_gamma   90.00
#
_symmetry.space_group_name_H-M   'P 1'
#
loop_
_entity.id
_entity.type
_entity.pdbx_description
1 polymer ?
#
loop_
_entity_poly.entity_id
_entity_poly.type
_entity_poly.pdbx_seq_one_letter_code
_entity_poly.pdbx_strand_id
1 'polypeptide(L)'
;MDVTTLELRYDDERPASVALVDGLRTLEDPNAVVDELEFTLYDYVDPEALDALLADGSGDGDLVVSFSVDGYRVIMTNAGRVRIRTHE
;
A
#
# COMPACT_ATOMS: atom_id res chain seq x y z
N MET A 1 -0.92 -17.56 -15.83
CA MET A 1 -1.37 -17.25 -14.46
C MET A 1 -1.83 -15.81 -14.51
N ASP A 2 -3.07 -15.54 -14.15
CA ASP A 2 -3.64 -14.19 -14.25
C ASP A 2 -2.92 -13.28 -13.25
N VAL A 3 -2.31 -12.20 -13.76
CA VAL A 3 -1.69 -11.18 -12.93
C VAL A 3 -2.79 -10.36 -12.25
N THR A 4 -3.05 -10.63 -10.97
CA THR A 4 -4.06 -9.86 -10.23
C THR A 4 -3.47 -8.51 -9.88
N THR A 5 -4.07 -7.44 -10.41
CA THR A 5 -3.72 -6.06 -10.09
C THR A 5 -4.91 -5.39 -9.41
N LEU A 6 -4.67 -4.81 -8.23
CA LEU A 6 -5.63 -4.01 -7.49
C LEU A 6 -5.13 -2.57 -7.45
N GLU A 7 -5.99 -1.63 -7.83
CA GLU A 7 -5.72 -0.20 -7.77
C GLU A 7 -6.69 0.45 -6.79
N LEU A 8 -6.13 1.13 -5.80
CA LEU A 8 -6.83 1.80 -4.72
C LEU A 8 -6.43 3.29 -4.70
N ARG A 9 -7.28 4.09 -4.07
CA ARG A 9 -6.97 5.48 -3.76
C ARG A 9 -6.90 5.67 -2.27
N TYR A 10 -6.05 6.62 -1.88
CA TYR A 10 -5.86 7.05 -0.52
C TYR A 10 -5.93 8.58 -0.51
N ASP A 11 -6.43 9.14 0.58
CA ASP A 11 -6.74 10.54 0.77
C ASP A 11 -6.49 10.89 2.25
N ASP A 12 -6.64 12.15 2.68
CA ASP A 12 -6.50 12.52 4.09
C ASP A 12 -7.41 11.72 5.04
N GLU A 13 -8.59 11.29 4.57
CA GLU A 13 -9.53 10.48 5.35
C GLU A 13 -9.16 8.99 5.38
N ARG A 14 -8.35 8.54 4.43
CA ARG A 14 -7.92 7.16 4.29
C ARG A 14 -6.41 7.14 3.98
N PRO A 15 -5.56 7.04 5.01
CA PRO A 15 -4.11 7.04 4.83
C PRO A 15 -3.63 5.91 3.93
N ALA A 16 -2.44 6.11 3.38
CA ALA A 16 -1.86 5.24 2.36
C ALA A 16 -1.63 3.81 2.89
N SER A 17 -1.21 3.70 4.15
CA SER A 17 -1.06 2.46 4.90
C SER A 17 -2.37 1.67 5.02
N VAL A 18 -3.48 2.35 5.37
CA VAL A 18 -4.81 1.73 5.48
C VAL A 18 -5.30 1.23 4.12
N ALA A 19 -5.14 2.03 3.06
CA ALA A 19 -5.50 1.60 1.71
C ALA A 19 -4.70 0.37 1.27
N LEU A 20 -3.42 0.31 1.61
CA LEU A 20 -2.56 -0.84 1.30
C LEU A 20 -3.02 -2.11 2.03
N VAL A 21 -3.28 -2.03 3.33
CA VAL A 21 -3.71 -3.18 4.14
C VAL A 21 -5.09 -3.70 3.68
N ASP A 22 -6.03 -2.81 3.39
CA ASP A 22 -7.35 -3.15 2.83
C ASP A 22 -7.21 -3.86 1.47
N GLY A 23 -6.24 -3.41 0.67
CA GLY A 23 -5.93 -4.01 -0.61
C GLY A 23 -5.32 -5.40 -0.53
N LEU A 24 -4.33 -5.59 0.36
CA LEU A 24 -3.74 -6.90 0.63
C LEU A 24 -4.78 -7.86 1.18
N ARG A 25 -5.62 -7.42 2.12
CA ARG A 25 -6.76 -8.19 2.63
C ARG A 25 -7.71 -8.62 1.51
N THR A 26 -7.99 -7.75 0.55
CA THR A 26 -8.84 -8.10 -0.60
C THR A 26 -8.20 -9.17 -1.50
N LEU A 27 -6.88 -9.22 -1.58
CA LEU A 27 -6.13 -10.12 -2.47
C LEU A 27 -5.74 -11.46 -1.85
N GLU A 28 -5.31 -11.47 -0.59
CA GLU A 28 -4.94 -12.68 0.14
C GLU A 28 -6.16 -13.36 0.74
N ASP A 29 -6.77 -12.72 1.75
CA ASP A 29 -7.90 -13.26 2.46
C ASP A 29 -8.81 -12.13 3.00
N PRO A 30 -10.05 -12.00 2.50
CA PRO A 30 -10.96 -10.94 2.93
C PRO A 30 -11.42 -11.08 4.39
N ASN A 31 -11.14 -12.20 5.06
CA ASN A 31 -11.42 -12.41 6.47
C ASN A 31 -10.18 -12.23 7.37
N ALA A 32 -8.99 -11.95 6.80
CA ALA A 32 -7.81 -11.64 7.59
C ALA A 32 -8.03 -10.42 8.49
N VAL A 33 -7.42 -10.47 9.68
CA VAL A 33 -7.48 -9.36 10.63
C VAL A 33 -6.53 -8.26 10.17
N VAL A 34 -7.03 -7.02 10.15
CA VAL A 34 -6.28 -5.83 9.69
C VAL A 34 -4.96 -5.69 10.47
N ASP A 35 -4.99 -5.91 11.79
CA ASP A 35 -3.84 -5.82 12.69
C ASP A 35 -2.71 -6.80 12.33
N GLU A 36 -3.04 -8.02 11.87
CA GLU A 36 -2.05 -9.01 11.46
C GLU A 36 -1.32 -8.61 10.17
N LEU A 37 -2.07 -8.01 9.23
CA LEU A 37 -1.53 -7.48 7.98
C LEU A 37 -0.72 -6.20 8.21
N GLU A 38 -1.18 -5.30 9.10
CA GLU A 38 -0.39 -4.13 9.53
C GLU A 38 0.91 -4.56 10.20
N PHE A 39 0.87 -5.53 11.11
CA PHE A 39 2.06 -6.05 11.78
C PHE A 39 3.05 -6.65 10.79
N THR A 40 2.55 -7.39 9.79
CA THR A 40 3.36 -7.91 8.70
C THR A 40 3.96 -6.76 7.89
N LEU A 41 3.17 -5.72 7.58
CA LEU A 41 3.64 -4.56 6.84
C LEU A 41 4.79 -3.85 7.56
N TYR A 42 4.70 -3.71 8.89
CA TYR A 42 5.76 -3.15 9.76
C TYR A 42 7.10 -3.90 9.64
N ASP A 43 7.12 -5.18 9.25
CA ASP A 43 8.36 -5.94 9.00
C ASP A 43 9.09 -5.47 7.74
N TYR A 44 8.35 -4.93 6.76
CA TYR A 44 8.89 -4.46 5.48
C TYR A 44 9.03 -2.94 5.41
N VAL A 45 8.06 -2.20 5.94
CA VAL A 45 7.98 -0.75 5.87
C VAL A 45 7.20 -0.21 7.07
N ASP A 46 7.66 0.89 7.65
CA ASP A 46 6.93 1.58 8.70
C ASP A 46 5.70 2.32 8.08
N PRO A 47 4.46 1.91 8.40
CA PRO A 47 3.25 2.50 7.82
C PRO A 47 3.05 3.96 8.19
N GLU A 48 3.49 4.40 9.37
CA GLU A 48 3.40 5.80 9.80
C GLU A 48 4.38 6.66 9.02
N ALA A 49 5.62 6.19 8.83
CA ALA A 49 6.60 6.85 8.00
C ALA A 49 6.18 6.89 6.52
N LEU A 50 5.56 5.81 6.03
CA LEU A 50 5.01 5.74 4.68
C LEU A 50 3.90 6.76 4.48
N ASP A 51 3.00 6.87 5.45
CA ASP A 51 1.92 7.84 5.41
C ASP A 51 2.46 9.27 5.47
N ALA A 52 3.39 9.55 6.39
CA ALA A 52 4.05 10.85 6.47
C ALA A 52 4.79 11.21 5.17
N LEU A 53 5.50 10.25 4.56
CA LEU A 53 6.22 10.46 3.31
C LEU A 53 5.29 10.79 2.14
N LEU A 54 4.11 10.19 2.10
CA LEU A 54 3.12 10.39 1.05
C LEU A 54 2.21 11.60 1.30
N ALA A 55 1.95 11.94 2.57
CA ALA A 55 1.19 13.10 3.01
C ALA A 55 2.00 14.41 2.89
N ASP A 56 3.33 14.35 3.09
CA ASP A 56 4.24 15.49 2.91
C ASP A 56 4.49 15.85 1.43
N GLY A 57 3.58 15.46 0.53
CA GLY A 57 3.61 15.67 -0.92
C GLY A 57 3.67 17.13 -1.41
N SER A 58 4.12 18.07 -0.57
CA SER A 58 4.45 19.46 -0.88
C SER A 58 5.67 19.65 -1.80
N GLY A 59 6.36 18.58 -2.19
CA GLY A 59 7.38 18.67 -3.23
C GLY A 59 6.74 18.83 -4.62
N ASP A 60 7.25 19.75 -5.44
CA ASP A 60 6.87 19.96 -6.87
C ASP A 60 7.11 18.73 -7.79
N GLY A 61 7.32 17.53 -7.24
CA GLY A 61 7.66 16.30 -7.94
C GLY A 61 6.70 15.13 -7.67
N ASP A 62 6.67 14.19 -8.61
CA ASP A 62 5.97 12.91 -8.47
C ASP A 62 6.81 11.99 -7.57
N LEU A 63 6.34 11.76 -6.34
CA LEU A 63 6.98 10.84 -5.40
C LEU A 63 6.38 9.45 -5.60
N VAL A 64 7.23 8.52 -6.01
CA VAL A 64 6.86 7.11 -6.22
C VAL A 64 7.57 6.23 -5.21
N VAL A 65 6.81 5.55 -4.38
CA VAL A 65 7.29 4.53 -3.45
C VAL A 65 6.97 3.16 -4.04
N SER A 66 7.96 2.27 -4.16
CA SER A 66 7.73 0.92 -4.63
C SER A 66 8.54 -0.11 -3.85
N PHE A 67 7.87 -1.15 -3.38
CA PHE A 67 8.47 -2.24 -2.60
C PHE A 67 7.70 -3.53 -2.83
N SER A 68 8.18 -4.64 -2.27
CA SER A 68 7.52 -5.95 -2.37
C SER A 68 7.26 -6.50 -0.98
N VAL A 69 6.07 -7.05 -0.77
CA VAL A 69 5.58 -7.66 0.49
C VAL A 69 4.92 -8.97 0.11
N ASP A 70 5.35 -10.08 0.70
CA ASP A 70 4.71 -11.41 0.56
C ASP A 70 4.36 -11.81 -0.89
N GLY A 71 5.28 -11.60 -1.83
CA GLY A 71 5.02 -11.91 -3.25
C GLY A 71 4.07 -10.95 -3.96
N TYR A 72 3.68 -9.84 -3.32
CA TYR A 72 3.02 -8.71 -3.95
C TYR A 72 4.00 -7.57 -4.18
N ARG A 73 3.86 -6.88 -5.31
CA ARG A 73 4.55 -5.63 -5.58
C ARG A 73 3.60 -4.46 -5.38
N VAL A 74 3.99 -3.60 -4.46
CA VAL A 74 3.25 -2.41 -4.06
C VAL A 74 3.91 -1.19 -4.71
N ILE A 75 3.09 -0.33 -5.32
CA ILE A 75 3.50 0.90 -5.97
C ILE A 75 2.55 2.00 -5.51
N MET A 76 3.08 3.05 -4.89
CA MET A 76 2.32 4.15 -4.33
C MET A 76 2.86 5.47 -4.85
N THR A 77 1.97 6.41 -5.10
CA THR A 77 2.32 7.73 -5.63
C THR A 77 1.68 8.81 -4.76
N ASN A 78 2.38 9.91 -4.49
CA ASN A 78 1.83 11.08 -3.79
C ASN A 78 0.58 11.69 -4.44
N ALA A 79 0.23 11.28 -5.67
CA ALA A 79 -1.03 11.56 -6.33
C ALA A 79 -2.26 10.80 -5.75
N GLY A 80 -2.17 10.21 -4.56
CA GLY A 80 -3.30 9.52 -3.91
C GLY A 80 -3.63 8.15 -4.52
N ARG A 81 -2.63 7.45 -5.07
CA ARG A 81 -2.84 6.12 -5.69
C ARG A 81 -1.96 5.05 -5.05
N VAL A 82 -2.58 3.90 -4.77
CA VAL A 82 -1.91 2.66 -4.38
C VAL A 82 -2.21 1.61 -5.43
N ARG A 83 -1.20 0.88 -5.88
CA ARG A 83 -1.33 -0.22 -6.82
C ARG A 83 -0.60 -1.43 -6.29
N ILE A 84 -1.35 -2.51 -6.13
CA ILE A 84 -0.86 -3.81 -5.64
C ILE A 84 -0.97 -4.77 -6.81
N ARG A 85 0.11 -5.48 -7.12
CA ARG A 85 0.10 -6.53 -8.15
C ARG A 85 0.77 -7.77 -7.62
N THR A 86 0.30 -8.94 -8.03
CA THR A 86 1.01 -10.20 -7.76
C THR A 86 2.36 -10.16 -8.47
N HIS A 87 3.44 -10.46 -7.75
CA HIS A 87 4.78 -10.64 -8.30
C HIS A 87 5.00 -12.13 -8.50
N GLU A 88 5.34 -12.51 -9.74
CA GLU A 88 5.65 -13.89 -10.13
C GLU A 88 6.96 -14.40 -9.51
#